data_AF-A0AAV4ZBG7-F1
#
_entry.id   AF-A0AAV4ZBG7-F1
#
_cell.length_a   1.000
_cell.length_b   1.000
_cell.length_c   1.000
_cell.angle_alpha   90.00
_cell.angle_beta   90.00
_cell.angle_gamma   90.00
#
_symmetry.space_group_name_H-M   'P 1'
#
loop_
_entity.id
_entity.type
_entity.pdbx_description
1 polymer ?
#
loop_
_entity_poly.entity_id
_entity_poly.type
_entity_poly.pdbx_seq_one_letter_code
_entity_poly.pdbx_strand_id
1 'polypeptide(L)'
;MSKPILSDQDFGGVARILNLPNAVGDQEPATLAQLKAQIEGLAWKDSVRVSTQGNISIASPGATIDGITMSANDRVLVRAQTTGSENGIYIWNGSATALTRSLDANTSDELEGAVVTVEEGTSAGATYRQTSVNFTIGSGAVAWTSFGTAAGAATEATAGIAEIATQAETDGGTDDQRIVTPAKLAAWSGRVRKFPQAIGDGSATQIDVTHNLNTRDVVVEVFYASGAYATVICDVSRPTVNSVRLNFAAAPAANALRVVVTG
;
A
#
# COMPACT_ATOMS: atom_id res chain seq x y z
N MET A 1 2.60 2.16 61.69
CA MET A 1 2.75 3.36 60.82
C MET A 1 4.01 3.19 60.01
N SER A 2 3.90 3.15 58.67
CA SER A 2 5.05 3.24 57.79
C SER A 2 5.71 4.61 57.95
N LYS A 3 7.05 4.68 57.91
CA LYS A 3 7.78 5.96 57.92
C LYS A 3 7.91 6.45 56.47
N PRO A 4 7.64 7.73 56.17
CA PRO A 4 7.87 8.26 54.84
C PRO A 4 9.38 8.31 54.56
N ILE A 5 9.76 7.88 53.37
CA ILE A 5 11.10 8.07 52.81
C ILE A 5 10.98 9.27 51.87
N LEU A 6 11.63 10.38 52.22
CA LEU A 6 11.54 11.66 51.50
C LEU A 6 12.82 11.96 50.68
N SER A 7 13.59 10.92 50.36
CA SER A 7 14.84 11.00 49.62
C SER A 7 14.91 9.91 48.57
N ASP A 8 15.71 10.13 47.54
CA ASP A 8 16.00 9.12 46.53
C ASP A 8 16.62 7.87 47.17
N GLN A 9 16.32 6.71 46.58
CA GLN A 9 16.85 5.42 46.99
C GLN A 9 17.79 4.90 45.92
N ASP A 10 19.08 4.77 46.25
CA ASP A 10 20.08 4.10 45.42
C ASP A 10 20.31 2.67 45.92
N PHE A 11 20.16 1.69 45.04
CA PHE A 11 20.32 0.26 45.34
C PHE A 11 21.75 -0.26 45.09
N GLY A 12 22.67 0.61 44.65
CA GLY A 12 24.10 0.29 44.48
C GLY A 12 24.38 -0.89 43.53
N GLY A 13 23.44 -1.22 42.65
CA GLY A 13 23.52 -2.35 41.72
C GLY A 13 23.44 -3.75 42.34
N VAL A 14 23.29 -3.86 43.66
CA VAL A 14 23.32 -5.14 44.39
C VAL A 14 22.02 -5.46 45.13
N ALA A 15 21.27 -4.43 45.54
CA ALA A 15 20.00 -4.63 46.23
C ALA A 15 18.86 -4.85 45.22
N ARG A 16 17.88 -5.69 45.61
CA ARG A 16 16.70 -6.03 44.79
C ARG A 16 15.43 -5.68 45.55
N ILE A 17 14.40 -5.24 44.82
CA ILE A 17 13.05 -5.07 45.36
C ILE A 17 12.35 -6.43 45.33
N LEU A 18 11.96 -6.94 46.49
CA LEU A 18 11.21 -8.20 46.63
C LEU A 18 9.73 -7.91 46.87
N ASN A 19 8.84 -8.76 46.33
CA ASN A 19 7.37 -8.66 46.49
C ASN A 19 6.76 -7.33 46.05
N LEU A 20 7.29 -6.71 44.99
CA LEU A 20 6.67 -5.53 44.38
C LEU A 20 5.31 -5.92 43.77
N PRO A 21 4.17 -5.37 44.24
CA PRO A 21 2.87 -5.63 43.64
C PRO A 21 2.79 -5.02 42.24
N ASN A 22 1.83 -5.50 41.44
CA ASN A 22 1.56 -4.94 40.13
C ASN A 22 1.12 -3.47 40.25
N ALA A 23 1.78 -2.59 39.48
CA ALA A 23 1.45 -1.18 39.35
C ALA A 23 -0.01 -0.98 38.85
N VAL A 24 -0.75 -0.09 39.49
CA VAL A 24 -2.13 0.30 39.19
C VAL A 24 -2.24 1.79 38.80
N GLY A 25 -1.32 2.64 39.27
CA GLY A 25 -1.29 4.07 38.97
C GLY A 25 -0.10 4.51 38.11
N ASP A 26 -0.24 5.63 37.38
CA ASP A 26 0.73 6.11 36.38
C ASP A 26 2.12 6.47 36.94
N GLN A 27 2.26 6.60 38.26
CA GLN A 27 3.52 6.93 38.93
C GLN A 27 4.11 5.73 39.70
N GLU A 28 3.52 4.55 39.58
CA GLU A 28 4.01 3.34 40.24
C GLU A 28 5.06 2.61 39.36
N PRO A 29 6.13 2.04 39.96
CA PRO A 29 7.12 1.28 39.21
C PRO A 29 6.52 -0.03 38.70
N ALA A 30 6.57 -0.27 37.38
CA ALA A 30 6.10 -1.51 36.77
C ALA A 30 7.02 -2.70 37.07
N THR A 31 6.46 -3.88 37.34
CA THR A 31 7.25 -5.11 37.44
C THR A 31 7.75 -5.54 36.06
N LEU A 32 8.87 -6.27 35.99
CA LEU A 32 9.33 -6.88 34.73
C LEU A 32 8.25 -7.82 34.14
N ALA A 33 7.43 -8.45 34.98
CA ALA A 33 6.30 -9.25 34.53
C ALA A 33 5.21 -8.39 33.87
N GLN A 34 4.89 -7.20 34.40
CA GLN A 34 3.95 -6.25 33.77
C GLN A 34 4.48 -5.69 32.46
N LEU A 35 5.78 -5.36 32.40
CA LEU A 35 6.41 -4.91 31.16
C LEU A 35 6.39 -6.04 30.11
N LYS A 36 6.74 -7.26 30.54
CA LYS A 36 6.64 -8.44 29.68
C LYS A 36 5.21 -8.66 29.23
N ALA A 37 4.21 -8.63 30.11
CA ALA A 37 2.77 -8.71 29.83
C ALA A 37 2.27 -7.66 28.83
N GLN A 38 2.74 -6.42 28.94
CA GLN A 38 2.44 -5.36 27.98
C GLN A 38 3.13 -5.58 26.62
N ILE A 39 4.26 -6.29 26.61
CA ILE A 39 4.96 -6.78 25.41
C ILE A 39 4.40 -8.15 24.95
N GLU A 40 3.62 -8.85 25.78
CA GLU A 40 3.22 -10.28 25.70
C GLU A 40 2.12 -10.57 24.67
N GLY A 41 2.07 -9.78 23.61
CA GLY A 41 1.58 -10.25 22.32
C GLY A 41 2.71 -10.70 21.38
N LEU A 42 3.96 -10.38 21.70
CA LEU A 42 5.12 -10.47 20.80
C LEU A 42 6.32 -11.11 21.52
N ALA A 43 6.65 -12.35 21.14
CA ALA A 43 7.81 -13.07 21.66
C ALA A 43 9.03 -12.85 20.77
N TRP A 44 9.76 -11.75 20.96
CA TRP A 44 10.97 -11.45 20.18
C TRP A 44 12.03 -12.54 20.33
N LYS A 45 12.61 -12.96 19.19
CA LYS A 45 13.70 -13.91 19.05
C LYS A 45 14.95 -13.21 18.53
N ASP A 46 16.11 -13.83 18.74
CA ASP A 46 17.33 -13.40 18.07
C ASP A 46 17.14 -13.45 16.56
N SER A 47 17.80 -12.51 15.87
CA SER A 47 17.74 -12.39 14.42
C SER A 47 18.12 -13.68 13.70
N VAL A 48 17.56 -13.85 12.51
CA VAL A 48 18.01 -14.87 11.57
C VAL A 48 18.87 -14.21 10.52
N ARG A 49 19.88 -14.94 10.05
CA ARG A 49 20.72 -14.47 8.95
C ARG A 49 19.92 -14.38 7.67
N VAL A 50 19.10 -15.38 7.38
CA VAL A 50 18.32 -15.45 6.13
C VAL A 50 16.94 -16.07 6.34
N SER A 51 16.02 -15.75 5.44
CA SER A 51 14.65 -16.28 5.41
C SER A 51 14.37 -16.98 4.10
N THR A 52 13.70 -18.13 4.16
CA THR A 52 13.32 -18.90 2.96
C THR A 52 12.22 -18.22 2.15
N GLN A 53 12.34 -18.27 0.81
CA GLN A 53 11.34 -17.74 -0.14
C GLN A 53 10.43 -18.83 -0.72
N GLY A 54 10.75 -20.11 -0.48
CA GLY A 54 10.00 -21.27 -0.91
C GLY A 54 10.50 -22.55 -0.23
N ASN A 55 10.03 -23.70 -0.71
CA ASN A 55 10.40 -25.00 -0.16
C ASN A 55 11.92 -25.23 -0.19
N ILE A 56 12.46 -25.76 0.91
CA ILE A 56 13.83 -26.29 0.99
C ILE A 56 13.82 -27.70 1.60
N SER A 57 14.90 -28.46 1.43
CA SER A 57 15.06 -29.72 2.17
C SER A 57 15.58 -29.45 3.57
N ILE A 58 14.79 -29.77 4.61
CA ILE A 58 15.23 -29.65 6.01
C ILE A 58 16.38 -30.62 6.32
N ALA A 59 16.36 -31.82 5.72
CA ALA A 59 17.38 -32.84 5.94
C ALA A 59 18.71 -32.56 5.23
N SER A 60 18.69 -31.75 4.17
CA SER A 60 19.88 -31.41 3.37
C SER A 60 19.65 -30.04 2.70
N PRO A 61 19.83 -28.94 3.43
CA PRO A 61 19.42 -27.59 3.00
C PRO A 61 20.28 -26.99 1.87
N GLY A 62 21.41 -27.63 1.53
CA GLY A 62 22.38 -27.08 0.58
C GLY A 62 23.32 -26.05 1.22
N ALA A 63 24.34 -25.64 0.45
CA ALA A 63 25.35 -24.68 0.89
C ALA A 63 24.86 -23.23 0.91
N THR A 64 23.75 -22.94 0.23
CA THR A 64 23.18 -21.60 0.12
C THR A 64 21.69 -21.61 0.38
N ILE A 65 21.18 -20.61 1.07
CA ILE A 65 19.74 -20.35 1.24
C ILE A 65 19.48 -18.92 0.78
N ASP A 66 18.51 -18.74 -0.14
CA ASP A 66 18.19 -17.44 -0.75
C ASP A 66 19.41 -16.71 -1.33
N GLY A 67 20.33 -17.46 -1.95
CA GLY A 67 21.57 -16.93 -2.52
C GLY A 67 22.69 -16.63 -1.50
N ILE A 68 22.42 -16.72 -0.21
CA ILE A 68 23.40 -16.50 0.86
C ILE A 68 24.16 -17.80 1.16
N THR A 69 25.50 -17.74 1.17
CA THR A 69 26.33 -18.89 1.57
C THR A 69 26.30 -19.07 3.08
N MET A 70 25.89 -20.25 3.51
CA MET A 70 25.66 -20.59 4.90
C MET A 70 26.93 -21.08 5.59
N SER A 71 27.08 -20.71 6.85
CA SER A 71 28.08 -21.23 7.77
C SER A 71 27.42 -22.04 8.89
N ALA A 72 28.18 -22.95 9.49
CA ALA A 72 27.70 -23.71 10.64
C ALA A 72 27.26 -22.77 11.76
N ASN A 73 26.11 -23.06 12.36
CA ASN A 73 25.41 -22.29 13.39
C ASN A 73 24.63 -21.06 12.93
N ASP A 74 24.58 -20.77 11.62
CA ASP A 74 23.75 -19.67 11.13
C ASP A 74 22.26 -19.94 11.40
N ARG A 75 21.55 -18.92 11.88
CA ARG A 75 20.10 -18.96 12.12
C ARG A 75 19.33 -18.71 10.82
N VAL A 76 18.32 -19.52 10.55
CA VAL A 76 17.49 -19.46 9.34
C VAL A 76 16.01 -19.45 9.72
N LEU A 77 15.25 -18.52 9.15
CA LEU A 77 13.79 -18.59 9.21
C LEU A 77 13.26 -19.43 8.04
N VAL A 78 12.74 -20.62 8.37
CA VAL A 78 11.99 -21.45 7.42
C VAL A 78 10.51 -21.08 7.55
N ARG A 79 9.95 -20.42 6.54
CA ARG A 79 8.59 -19.85 6.60
C ARG A 79 7.70 -20.21 5.42
N ALA A 80 8.26 -20.76 4.36
CA ALA A 80 7.60 -20.93 3.07
C ALA A 80 7.54 -22.40 2.61
N GLN A 81 7.49 -23.36 3.55
CA GLN A 81 7.26 -24.76 3.23
C GLN A 81 5.79 -25.04 2.88
N THR A 82 5.56 -25.93 1.92
CA THR A 82 4.23 -26.49 1.65
C THR A 82 3.74 -27.35 2.82
N THR A 83 4.66 -28.08 3.46
CA THR A 83 4.38 -28.80 4.70
C THR A 83 4.56 -27.82 5.85
N GLY A 84 3.49 -27.08 6.20
CA GLY A 84 3.58 -25.98 7.17
C GLY A 84 4.10 -26.37 8.56
N SER A 85 4.08 -27.65 8.95
CA SER A 85 4.67 -28.11 10.22
C SER A 85 6.20 -28.14 10.24
N GLU A 86 6.83 -27.99 9.07
CA GLU A 86 8.29 -27.84 8.94
C GLU A 86 8.75 -26.39 9.09
N ASN A 87 7.83 -25.41 9.05
CA ASN A 87 8.18 -24.02 9.29
C ASN A 87 8.63 -23.79 10.74
N GLY A 88 9.51 -22.82 10.94
CA GLY A 88 10.12 -22.48 12.23
C GLY A 88 11.46 -21.76 12.09
N ILE A 89 12.13 -21.53 13.21
CA ILE A 89 13.49 -20.98 13.25
C ILE A 89 14.47 -22.13 13.46
N TYR A 90 15.50 -22.20 12.61
CA TYR A 90 16.45 -23.31 12.55
C TYR A 90 17.89 -22.83 12.64
N ILE A 91 18.77 -23.75 13.02
CA ILE A 91 20.22 -23.67 12.98
C ILE A 91 20.72 -24.49 11.79
N TRP A 92 21.51 -23.87 10.94
CA TRP A 92 22.17 -24.53 9.83
C TRP A 92 23.42 -25.27 10.30
N ASN A 93 23.48 -26.59 10.04
CA ASN A 93 24.54 -27.47 10.57
C ASN A 93 25.53 -27.96 9.49
N GLY A 94 25.25 -27.70 8.22
CA GLY A 94 25.99 -28.26 7.09
C GLY A 94 25.11 -28.41 5.86
N SER A 95 25.70 -28.40 4.67
CA SER A 95 24.95 -28.43 3.41
C SER A 95 24.18 -29.73 3.18
N ALA A 96 24.68 -30.84 3.73
CA ALA A 96 24.07 -32.16 3.68
C ALA A 96 23.65 -32.68 5.07
N THR A 97 23.63 -31.79 6.07
CA THR A 97 23.25 -32.11 7.45
C THR A 97 21.88 -31.49 7.73
N ALA A 98 21.01 -32.24 8.40
CA ALA A 98 19.69 -31.74 8.74
C ALA A 98 19.78 -30.45 9.57
N LEU A 99 18.90 -29.50 9.29
CA LEU A 99 18.69 -28.34 10.14
C LEU A 99 18.16 -28.78 11.50
N THR A 100 18.62 -28.13 12.57
CA THR A 100 18.07 -28.34 13.92
C THR A 100 17.22 -27.14 14.30
N ARG A 101 16.05 -27.33 14.92
CA ARG A 101 15.29 -26.19 15.43
C ARG A 101 16.12 -25.41 16.44
N SER A 102 16.02 -24.09 16.39
CA SER A 102 16.71 -23.22 17.35
C SER A 102 16.21 -23.49 18.76
N LEU A 103 17.11 -23.38 19.75
CA LEU A 103 16.83 -23.74 21.14
C LEU A 103 15.73 -22.87 21.77
N ASP A 104 15.62 -21.62 21.34
CA ASP A 104 14.62 -20.65 21.77
C ASP A 104 13.30 -20.73 20.97
N ALA A 105 13.15 -21.75 20.11
CA ALA A 105 12.05 -21.90 19.16
C ALA A 105 11.71 -23.39 18.91
N ASN A 106 11.92 -24.25 19.91
CA ASN A 106 11.78 -25.72 19.78
C ASN A 106 10.57 -26.31 20.50
N THR A 107 9.78 -25.47 21.18
CA THR A 107 8.45 -25.82 21.70
C THR A 107 7.36 -24.94 21.09
N SER A 108 6.11 -25.40 21.16
CA SER A 108 4.96 -24.61 20.70
C SER A 108 4.83 -23.29 21.45
N ASP A 109 4.95 -23.32 22.78
CA ASP A 109 4.80 -22.13 23.65
C ASP A 109 5.87 -21.07 23.37
N GLU A 110 7.09 -21.48 23.01
CA GLU A 110 8.15 -20.53 22.65
C GLU A 110 7.92 -19.90 21.28
N LEU A 111 7.28 -20.62 20.36
CA LEU A 111 7.15 -20.21 18.97
C LEU A 111 5.81 -19.47 18.71
N GLU A 112 4.83 -19.64 19.59
CA GLU A 112 3.55 -18.93 19.54
C GLU A 112 3.77 -17.42 19.73
N GLY A 113 3.35 -16.63 18.74
CA GLY A 113 3.55 -15.18 18.73
C GLY A 113 5.01 -14.75 18.58
N ALA A 114 5.91 -15.64 18.18
CA ALA A 114 7.32 -15.33 17.98
C ALA A 114 7.52 -14.25 16.92
N VAL A 115 8.45 -13.32 17.16
CA VAL A 115 8.80 -12.24 16.24
C VAL A 115 10.29 -12.28 15.96
N VAL A 116 10.70 -12.21 14.69
CA VAL A 116 12.10 -12.31 14.29
C VAL A 116 12.44 -11.38 13.13
N THR A 117 13.62 -10.78 13.18
CA THR A 117 14.18 -9.93 12.11
C THR A 117 15.13 -10.73 11.21
N VAL A 118 15.22 -10.33 9.95
CA VAL A 118 16.09 -10.97 8.93
C VAL A 118 17.23 -10.03 8.55
N GLU A 119 18.47 -10.52 8.52
CA GLU A 119 19.67 -9.70 8.30
C GLU A 119 20.14 -9.64 6.84
N GLU A 120 20.01 -10.73 6.08
CA GLU A 120 20.51 -10.88 4.71
C GLU A 120 19.48 -11.53 3.78
N GLY A 121 19.77 -11.51 2.47
CA GLY A 121 18.92 -12.07 1.42
C GLY A 121 17.81 -11.12 0.97
N THR A 122 16.83 -11.67 0.24
CA THR A 122 15.68 -10.96 -0.33
C THR A 122 14.84 -10.27 0.74
N SER A 123 14.77 -10.85 1.95
CA SER A 123 13.99 -10.33 3.08
C SER A 123 14.82 -9.50 4.07
N ALA A 124 16.04 -9.06 3.74
CA ALA A 124 16.87 -8.26 4.63
C ALA A 124 16.13 -7.02 5.18
N GLY A 125 16.18 -6.81 6.50
CA GLY A 125 15.46 -5.74 7.19
C GLY A 125 13.97 -6.01 7.45
N ALA A 126 13.40 -7.07 6.89
CA ALA A 126 12.03 -7.47 7.19
C ALA A 126 11.92 -8.09 8.58
N THR A 127 10.74 -7.97 9.19
CA THR A 127 10.39 -8.64 10.44
C THR A 127 9.18 -9.54 10.19
N TYR A 128 9.17 -10.73 10.79
CA TYR A 128 8.07 -11.69 10.67
C TYR A 128 7.54 -12.06 12.05
N ARG A 129 6.22 -12.27 12.15
CA ARG A 129 5.52 -12.76 13.33
C ARG A 129 4.86 -14.11 13.03
N GLN A 130 5.00 -15.07 13.93
CA GLN A 130 4.26 -16.33 13.90
C GLN A 130 2.82 -16.08 14.36
N THR A 131 1.83 -16.66 13.67
CA THR A 131 0.40 -16.36 13.90
C THR A 131 -0.50 -17.57 14.15
N SER A 132 -0.01 -18.81 13.99
CA SER A 132 -0.82 -19.99 14.33
C SER A 132 -0.98 -20.08 15.85
N VAL A 133 -2.20 -20.35 16.32
CA VAL A 133 -2.51 -20.48 17.75
C VAL A 133 -2.66 -21.95 18.16
N ASN A 134 -2.25 -22.30 19.38
CA ASN A 134 -2.44 -23.64 19.97
C ASN A 134 -1.98 -24.82 19.07
N PHE A 135 -0.95 -24.64 18.24
CA PHE A 135 -0.44 -25.69 17.36
C PHE A 135 0.49 -26.66 18.11
N THR A 136 0.64 -27.88 17.61
CA THR A 136 1.64 -28.83 18.10
C THR A 136 2.87 -28.79 17.18
N ILE A 137 4.06 -28.57 17.73
CA ILE A 137 5.28 -28.54 16.91
C ILE A 137 5.54 -29.90 16.22
N GLY A 138 5.94 -29.85 14.95
CA GLY A 138 6.22 -31.04 14.14
C GLY A 138 4.99 -31.68 13.45
N SER A 139 3.77 -31.35 13.87
CA SER A 139 2.53 -31.87 13.25
C SER A 139 1.53 -30.78 12.85
N GLY A 140 1.42 -29.71 13.64
CA GLY A 140 0.60 -28.53 13.35
C GLY A 140 1.31 -27.55 12.42
N ALA A 141 0.54 -26.89 11.55
CA ALA A 141 1.09 -25.90 10.63
C ALA A 141 1.52 -24.62 11.35
N VAL A 142 2.76 -24.18 11.12
CA VAL A 142 3.31 -22.93 11.64
C VAL A 142 3.29 -21.88 10.53
N ALA A 143 2.48 -20.83 10.71
CA ALA A 143 2.35 -19.73 9.77
C ALA A 143 3.12 -18.49 10.25
N TRP A 144 3.81 -17.82 9.33
CA TRP A 144 4.54 -16.58 9.56
C TRP A 144 4.01 -15.48 8.64
N THR A 145 3.74 -14.30 9.20
CA THR A 145 3.29 -13.11 8.47
C THR A 145 4.27 -11.97 8.67
N SER A 146 4.40 -11.07 7.70
CA SER A 146 5.20 -9.85 7.89
C SER A 146 4.68 -9.05 9.08
N PHE A 147 5.60 -8.51 9.87
CA PHE A 147 5.33 -7.72 11.07
C PHE A 147 6.11 -6.41 10.95
N GLY A 148 5.48 -5.27 11.25
CA GLY A 148 6.18 -3.98 11.32
C GLY A 148 6.72 -3.38 10.01
N THR A 149 6.80 -4.10 8.90
CA THR A 149 7.09 -3.51 7.58
C THR A 149 5.82 -2.93 6.98
N ALA A 150 5.80 -1.62 6.68
CA ALA A 150 4.87 -1.07 5.71
C ALA A 150 5.01 -1.89 4.42
N ALA A 151 3.89 -2.24 3.77
CA ALA A 151 3.97 -2.96 2.51
C ALA A 151 4.85 -2.18 1.53
N GLY A 152 5.68 -2.89 0.76
CA GLY A 152 6.57 -2.26 -0.23
C GLY A 152 5.79 -1.46 -1.27
N ALA A 153 6.49 -0.74 -2.15
CA ALA A 153 5.82 -0.04 -3.25
C ALA A 153 4.98 -1.03 -4.09
N ALA A 154 3.77 -0.64 -4.45
CA ALA A 154 2.94 -1.42 -5.34
C ALA A 154 3.62 -1.52 -6.73
N THR A 155 3.46 -2.66 -7.38
CA THR A 155 3.84 -2.87 -8.79
C THR A 155 2.69 -3.54 -9.51
N GLU A 156 2.75 -3.65 -10.84
CA GLU A 156 1.74 -4.38 -11.61
C GLU A 156 1.60 -5.86 -11.18
N ALA A 157 2.66 -6.46 -10.63
CA ALA A 157 2.70 -7.86 -10.24
C ALA A 157 2.53 -8.10 -8.72
N THR A 158 2.68 -7.07 -7.88
CA THR A 158 2.73 -7.23 -6.43
C THR A 158 1.96 -6.12 -5.73
N ALA A 159 1.02 -6.51 -4.86
CA ALA A 159 0.29 -5.56 -4.03
C ALA A 159 1.23 -4.83 -3.06
N GLY A 160 0.98 -3.54 -2.87
CA GLY A 160 1.82 -2.67 -2.06
C GLY A 160 1.17 -1.32 -1.78
N ILE A 161 1.98 -0.34 -1.40
CA ILE A 161 1.56 1.04 -1.16
C ILE A 161 1.91 1.89 -2.40
N ALA A 162 1.01 2.79 -2.79
CA ALA A 162 1.25 3.77 -3.84
C ALA A 162 0.83 5.17 -3.36
N GLU A 163 1.56 6.19 -3.78
CA GLU A 163 1.23 7.59 -3.47
C GLU A 163 0.05 8.08 -4.32
N ILE A 164 -0.68 9.08 -3.84
CA ILE A 164 -1.75 9.73 -4.59
C ILE A 164 -1.15 10.79 -5.54
N ALA A 165 -1.21 10.55 -6.85
CA ALA A 165 -0.62 11.41 -7.91
C ALA A 165 -1.06 12.86 -7.80
N THR A 166 -0.21 13.85 -7.98
CA THR A 166 -0.61 15.27 -8.09
C THR A 166 -1.42 15.55 -9.36
N GLN A 167 -2.01 16.74 -9.47
CA GLN A 167 -2.72 17.14 -10.70
C GLN A 167 -1.76 17.20 -11.90
N ALA A 168 -0.55 17.72 -11.72
CA ALA A 168 0.46 17.79 -12.77
C ALA A 168 0.91 16.40 -13.26
N GLU A 169 1.10 15.45 -12.34
CA GLU A 169 1.41 14.06 -12.68
C GLU A 169 0.25 13.38 -13.42
N THR A 170 -0.98 13.61 -12.97
CA THR A 170 -2.20 13.11 -13.66
C THR A 170 -2.29 13.66 -15.09
N ASP A 171 -1.98 14.94 -15.28
CA ASP A 171 -1.99 15.59 -16.60
C ASP A 171 -0.82 15.12 -17.49
N GLY A 172 0.33 14.78 -16.89
CA GLY A 172 1.49 14.25 -17.61
C GLY A 172 1.30 12.82 -18.13
N GLY A 173 0.52 11.98 -17.43
CA GLY A 173 0.06 10.68 -17.92
C GLY A 173 1.14 9.62 -18.18
N THR A 174 2.31 9.74 -17.54
CA THR A 174 3.47 8.81 -17.71
C THR A 174 3.81 8.00 -16.46
N ASP A 175 3.18 8.32 -15.33
CA ASP A 175 3.47 7.74 -14.01
C ASP A 175 2.66 6.45 -13.78
N ASP A 176 3.35 5.35 -13.47
CA ASP A 176 2.80 4.03 -13.15
C ASP A 176 2.89 3.69 -11.65
N GLN A 177 3.45 4.58 -10.83
CA GLN A 177 3.73 4.36 -9.41
C GLN A 177 2.69 5.00 -8.47
N ARG A 178 1.72 5.73 -9.02
CA ARG A 178 0.77 6.55 -8.25
C ARG A 178 -0.69 6.33 -8.63
N ILE A 179 -1.59 6.65 -7.69
CA ILE A 179 -3.04 6.49 -7.83
C ILE A 179 -3.71 7.84 -8.13
N VAL A 180 -4.54 7.88 -9.17
CA VAL A 180 -5.39 9.02 -9.51
C VAL A 180 -6.67 9.01 -8.68
N THR A 181 -7.08 10.17 -8.14
CA THR A 181 -8.35 10.31 -7.41
C THR A 181 -9.47 10.80 -8.33
N PRO A 182 -10.76 10.62 -7.96
CA PRO A 182 -11.88 11.12 -8.76
C PRO A 182 -11.81 12.62 -9.06
N ALA A 183 -11.34 13.44 -8.11
CA ALA A 183 -11.18 14.88 -8.31
C ALA A 183 -10.12 15.20 -9.39
N LYS A 184 -9.01 14.45 -9.41
CA LYS A 184 -7.92 14.63 -10.38
C LYS A 184 -8.32 14.14 -11.76
N LEU A 185 -9.04 13.02 -11.83
CA LEU A 185 -9.63 12.52 -13.06
C LEU A 185 -10.66 13.52 -13.64
N ALA A 186 -11.51 14.11 -12.80
CA ALA A 186 -12.46 15.13 -13.23
C ALA A 186 -11.79 16.41 -13.74
N ALA A 187 -10.61 16.75 -13.18
CA ALA A 187 -9.82 17.92 -13.57
C ALA A 187 -8.87 17.66 -14.74
N TRP A 188 -8.61 16.40 -15.11
CA TRP A 188 -7.64 15.99 -16.13
C TRP A 188 -7.78 16.80 -17.43
N SER A 189 -6.68 17.44 -17.83
CA SER A 189 -6.60 18.37 -18.95
C SER A 189 -6.90 17.72 -20.30
N GLY A 190 -6.56 16.44 -20.47
CA GLY A 190 -6.80 15.66 -21.70
C GLY A 190 -8.24 15.15 -21.89
N ARG A 191 -9.14 15.41 -20.94
CA ARG A 191 -10.55 15.01 -21.09
C ARG A 191 -11.21 15.81 -22.21
N VAL A 192 -11.98 15.13 -23.05
CA VAL A 192 -12.87 15.78 -24.02
C VAL A 192 -13.94 16.57 -23.26
N ARG A 193 -14.09 17.85 -23.59
CA ARG A 193 -15.06 18.76 -23.00
C ARG A 193 -16.17 19.04 -24.01
N LYS A 194 -17.32 19.46 -23.51
CA LYS A 194 -18.45 19.90 -24.33
C LYS A 194 -18.89 21.30 -23.93
N PHE A 195 -19.18 22.12 -24.92
CA PHE A 195 -19.77 23.45 -24.76
C PHE A 195 -21.10 23.51 -25.53
N PRO A 196 -22.23 23.53 -24.83
CA PRO A 196 -23.53 23.71 -25.46
C PRO A 196 -24.03 25.16 -25.37
N GLN A 197 -24.67 25.66 -26.43
CA GLN A 197 -25.30 26.99 -26.44
C GLN A 197 -26.60 26.99 -27.27
N ALA A 198 -27.62 27.71 -26.82
CA ALA A 198 -28.79 28.03 -27.65
C ALA A 198 -28.45 29.22 -28.56
N ILE A 199 -28.82 29.14 -29.84
CA ILE A 199 -28.46 30.12 -30.87
C ILE A 199 -29.66 30.51 -31.72
N GLY A 200 -29.51 31.61 -32.45
CA GLY A 200 -30.55 32.27 -33.22
C GLY A 200 -31.05 33.52 -32.51
N ASP A 201 -31.13 34.62 -33.24
CA ASP A 201 -31.61 35.92 -32.78
C ASP A 201 -32.71 36.49 -33.70
N GLY A 202 -33.10 35.74 -34.73
CA GLY A 202 -34.07 36.14 -35.74
C GLY A 202 -33.56 37.13 -36.80
N SER A 203 -32.27 37.50 -36.78
CA SER A 203 -31.73 38.54 -37.68
C SER A 203 -30.36 38.21 -38.29
N ALA A 204 -29.45 37.62 -37.54
CA ALA A 204 -28.10 37.30 -37.99
C ALA A 204 -28.06 35.98 -38.74
N THR A 205 -27.47 35.99 -39.94
CA THR A 205 -27.11 34.79 -40.69
C THR A 205 -25.75 34.24 -40.32
N GLN A 206 -24.94 35.01 -39.57
CA GLN A 206 -23.63 34.63 -39.06
C GLN A 206 -23.63 34.73 -37.53
N ILE A 207 -23.31 33.64 -36.86
CA ILE A 207 -23.33 33.55 -35.39
C ILE A 207 -21.98 33.01 -34.91
N ASP A 208 -21.30 33.79 -34.07
CA ASP A 208 -20.08 33.37 -33.37
C ASP A 208 -20.43 32.73 -32.03
N VAL A 209 -19.86 31.55 -31.78
CA VAL A 209 -20.07 30.74 -30.58
C VAL A 209 -18.71 30.59 -29.89
N THR A 210 -18.58 31.20 -28.72
CA THR A 210 -17.36 31.17 -27.92
C THR A 210 -17.40 29.98 -26.96
N HIS A 211 -16.57 28.95 -27.21
CA HIS A 211 -16.55 27.69 -26.46
C HIS A 211 -15.43 27.56 -25.43
N ASN A 212 -14.37 28.40 -25.50
CA ASN A 212 -13.25 28.40 -24.55
C ASN A 212 -12.56 27.04 -24.33
N LEU A 213 -12.54 26.18 -25.36
CA LEU A 213 -11.91 24.86 -25.28
C LEU A 213 -10.39 24.91 -25.51
N ASN A 214 -9.86 26.06 -25.94
CA ASN A 214 -8.46 26.27 -26.26
C ASN A 214 -7.91 25.29 -27.31
N THR A 215 -8.76 24.88 -28.26
CA THR A 215 -8.40 24.03 -29.39
C THR A 215 -9.27 24.37 -30.61
N ARG A 216 -8.71 24.20 -31.81
CA ARG A 216 -9.48 24.22 -33.07
C ARG A 216 -9.99 22.84 -33.47
N ASP A 217 -9.48 21.79 -32.84
CA ASP A 217 -9.84 20.40 -33.10
C ASP A 217 -11.16 20.07 -32.43
N VAL A 218 -12.23 20.70 -32.93
CA VAL A 218 -13.57 20.62 -32.37
C VAL A 218 -14.56 20.02 -33.36
N VAL A 219 -15.41 19.15 -32.84
CA VAL A 219 -16.62 18.66 -33.50
C VAL A 219 -17.76 19.61 -33.16
N VAL A 220 -18.46 20.09 -34.19
CA VAL A 220 -19.57 21.03 -34.03
C VAL A 220 -20.81 20.38 -34.61
N GLU A 221 -21.83 20.25 -33.78
CA GLU A 221 -23.14 19.78 -34.18
C GLU A 221 -24.19 20.85 -33.87
N VAL A 222 -25.07 21.12 -34.84
CA VAL A 222 -26.19 22.05 -34.69
C VAL A 222 -27.48 21.28 -34.92
N PHE A 223 -28.48 21.51 -34.09
CA PHE A 223 -29.78 20.85 -34.20
C PHE A 223 -30.89 21.77 -33.69
N TYR A 224 -32.14 21.47 -34.02
CA TYR A 224 -33.29 22.23 -33.51
C TYR A 224 -33.38 22.16 -31.98
N ALA A 225 -33.64 23.28 -31.32
CA ALA A 225 -33.75 23.34 -29.86
C ALA A 225 -35.10 22.82 -29.32
N SER A 226 -36.01 22.43 -30.22
CA SER A 226 -37.32 21.88 -29.90
C SER A 226 -37.77 20.90 -30.99
N GLY A 227 -38.88 20.19 -30.73
CA GLY A 227 -39.40 19.19 -31.66
C GLY A 227 -38.52 17.93 -31.69
N ALA A 228 -38.19 17.45 -32.89
CA ALA A 228 -37.46 16.19 -33.07
C ALA A 228 -35.94 16.31 -32.87
N TYR A 229 -35.41 17.50 -32.54
CA TYR A 229 -33.97 17.76 -32.40
C TYR A 229 -33.16 17.31 -33.62
N ALA A 230 -33.72 17.46 -34.82
CA ALA A 230 -33.05 17.08 -36.05
C ALA A 230 -31.81 17.94 -36.30
N THR A 231 -30.75 17.32 -36.83
CA THR A 231 -29.51 17.99 -37.20
C THR A 231 -29.78 19.04 -38.29
N VAL A 232 -29.20 20.22 -38.12
CA VAL A 232 -29.23 21.33 -39.05
C VAL A 232 -27.83 21.52 -39.62
N ILE A 233 -27.72 21.44 -40.94
CA ILE A 233 -26.47 21.66 -41.64
C ILE A 233 -26.28 23.16 -41.86
N CYS A 234 -25.11 23.65 -41.49
CA CYS A 234 -24.65 25.02 -41.74
C CYS A 234 -23.14 24.98 -42.01
N ASP A 235 -22.61 26.05 -42.58
CA ASP A 235 -21.17 26.16 -42.77
C ASP A 235 -20.50 26.51 -41.44
N VAL A 236 -19.48 25.74 -41.06
CA VAL A 236 -18.76 25.92 -39.79
C VAL A 236 -17.30 26.28 -40.07
N SER A 237 -16.86 27.40 -39.51
CA SER A 237 -15.44 27.79 -39.48
C SER A 237 -14.94 27.95 -38.04
N ARG A 238 -13.61 27.81 -37.82
CA ARG A 238 -12.96 27.88 -36.49
C ARG A 238 -12.00 29.07 -36.42
N PRO A 239 -12.51 30.31 -36.34
CA PRO A 239 -11.68 31.51 -36.42
C PRO A 239 -10.59 31.54 -35.35
N THR A 240 -10.90 31.10 -34.13
CA THR A 240 -9.94 31.04 -33.02
C THR A 240 -9.94 29.66 -32.36
N VAL A 241 -9.02 29.43 -31.43
CA VAL A 241 -9.01 28.22 -30.56
C VAL A 241 -10.16 28.21 -29.53
N ASN A 242 -10.89 29.31 -29.40
CA ASN A 242 -11.97 29.47 -28.42
C ASN A 242 -13.31 29.80 -29.06
N SER A 243 -13.41 29.83 -30.39
CA SER A 243 -14.67 30.14 -31.06
C SER A 243 -14.85 29.41 -32.38
N VAL A 244 -16.12 29.10 -32.65
CA VAL A 244 -16.60 28.63 -33.94
C VAL A 244 -17.61 29.62 -34.50
N ARG A 245 -17.67 29.72 -35.83
CA ARG A 245 -18.59 30.58 -36.55
C ARG A 245 -19.49 29.75 -37.43
N LEU A 246 -20.79 29.96 -37.26
CA LEU A 246 -21.85 29.27 -37.98
C LEU A 246 -22.46 30.24 -39.00
N ASN A 247 -22.50 29.83 -40.27
CA ASN A 247 -23.15 30.61 -41.33
C ASN A 247 -24.40 29.86 -41.84
N PHE A 248 -25.53 30.55 -41.82
CA PHE A 248 -26.83 30.05 -42.25
C PHE A 248 -27.31 30.77 -43.51
N ALA A 249 -28.06 30.06 -44.35
CA ALA A 249 -28.71 30.67 -45.51
C ALA A 249 -29.87 31.63 -45.11
N ALA A 250 -30.49 31.40 -43.97
CA ALA A 250 -31.53 32.24 -43.38
C ALA A 250 -31.30 32.39 -41.88
N ALA A 251 -31.59 33.56 -41.33
CA ALA A 251 -31.39 33.83 -39.91
C ALA A 251 -32.29 32.91 -39.06
N PRO A 252 -31.72 32.07 -38.18
CA PRO A 252 -32.53 31.24 -37.29
C PRO A 252 -33.33 32.13 -36.33
N ALA A 253 -34.59 31.76 -36.09
CA ALA A 253 -35.41 32.45 -35.10
C ALA A 253 -34.77 32.39 -33.70
N ALA A 254 -35.17 33.31 -32.82
CA ALA A 254 -34.60 33.45 -31.49
C ALA A 254 -34.58 32.11 -30.73
N ASN A 255 -33.38 31.65 -30.35
CA ASN A 255 -33.13 30.38 -29.64
C ASN A 255 -33.72 29.13 -30.32
N ALA A 256 -33.95 29.15 -31.64
CA ALA A 256 -34.58 28.04 -32.36
C ALA A 256 -33.64 26.84 -32.54
N LEU A 257 -32.32 27.05 -32.43
CA LEU A 257 -31.30 26.02 -32.61
C LEU A 257 -30.43 25.89 -31.35
N ARG A 258 -29.79 24.74 -31.22
CA ARG A 258 -28.77 24.45 -30.21
C ARG A 258 -27.50 23.99 -30.92
N VAL A 259 -26.37 24.52 -30.51
CA VAL A 259 -25.04 24.06 -30.93
C VAL A 259 -24.38 23.32 -29.77
N VAL A 260 -23.66 22.25 -30.10
CA VAL A 260 -22.75 21.56 -29.20
C VAL A 260 -21.37 21.55 -29.87
N VAL A 261 -20.40 22.16 -29.19
CA VAL A 261 -18.98 22.12 -29.57
C VAL A 261 -18.28 21.15 -28.64
N THR A 262 -17.64 20.13 -29.19
CA THR A 262 -16.93 19.09 -28.43
C THR A 262 -15.46 19.08 -28.82
N GLY A 263 -14.55 19.07 -27.84
CA GLY A 263 -13.10 19.04 -28.05
C GLY A 263 -12.32 19.26 -26.76
#